data_AF-A0A9D9LTX4-F1
#
_entry.id   AF-A0A9D9LTX4-F1
#
_cell.length_a   1.000
_cell.length_b   1.000
_cell.length_c   1.000
_cell.angle_alpha   90.00
_cell.angle_beta   90.00
_cell.angle_gamma   90.00
#
_symmetry.space_group_name_H-M   'P 1'
#
loop_
_entity.id
_entity.type
_entity.pdbx_description
1 polymer ?
#
loop_
_entity_poly.entity_id
_entity_poly.type
_entity_poly.pdbx_seq_one_letter_code
_entity_poly.pdbx_strand_id
1 'polypeptide(L)'
;MYSLSKQFLIIIICGILFLPLTAEAMNFDKITEIGYVGSPVQSPYHGFIISGENFNSGNAYLEPNATFDHRPLKTYKKGVARFGEGNDALFCKYDFNADFNRSVSFGGENNYITTLDGNDKKIYRLQNDANLPMYVIYHNYCVTDLKIVGKTKDGKWVNYIDSKKISDAYFGGNDAYKTDGGIMYNPPVCKGDAIIITYYRWTWKGETPTEGEFKLKWDSVAEWFGIEQTVY
;
A
#
# COMPACT_ATOMS: atom_id res chain seq x y z
N MET A 1 40.06 -47.77 -22.85
CA MET A 1 38.61 -47.48 -23.03
C MET A 1 38.01 -46.98 -21.72
N TYR A 2 38.29 -45.73 -21.27
CA TYR A 2 37.64 -45.14 -20.07
C TYR A 2 37.58 -43.59 -20.09
N SER A 3 37.60 -42.97 -21.29
CA SER A 3 37.69 -41.50 -21.39
C SER A 3 36.35 -40.79 -21.65
N LEU A 4 35.32 -41.49 -22.14
CA LEU A 4 34.05 -40.85 -22.51
C LEU A 4 33.15 -40.53 -21.30
N SER A 5 33.22 -41.30 -20.20
CA SER A 5 32.29 -41.13 -19.07
C SER A 5 32.58 -39.88 -18.22
N LYS A 6 33.84 -39.46 -18.12
CA LYS A 6 34.23 -38.25 -17.36
C LYS A 6 33.88 -36.96 -18.10
N GLN A 7 34.01 -36.94 -19.44
CA GLN A 7 33.66 -35.77 -20.25
C GLN A 7 32.13 -35.52 -20.26
N PHE A 8 31.32 -36.58 -20.29
CA PHE A 8 29.86 -36.46 -20.17
C PHE A 8 29.41 -35.91 -18.82
N LEU A 9 30.05 -36.31 -17.73
CA LEU A 9 29.72 -35.83 -16.38
C LEU A 9 30.05 -34.34 -16.20
N ILE A 10 31.18 -33.87 -16.76
CA ILE A 10 31.59 -32.46 -16.71
C ILE A 10 30.63 -31.57 -17.51
N ILE A 11 30.14 -32.03 -18.66
CA ILE A 11 29.17 -31.27 -19.48
C ILE A 11 27.83 -31.14 -18.76
N ILE A 12 27.38 -32.17 -18.04
CA ILE A 12 26.13 -32.11 -17.25
C ILE A 12 26.28 -31.17 -16.05
N ILE A 13 27.42 -31.21 -15.34
CA ILE A 13 27.67 -30.31 -14.20
C ILE A 13 27.78 -28.85 -14.67
N CYS A 14 28.46 -28.58 -15.79
CA CYS A 14 28.50 -27.24 -16.38
C CYS A 14 27.12 -26.81 -16.92
N GLY A 15 26.36 -27.70 -17.55
CA GLY A 15 25.02 -27.38 -18.07
C GLY A 15 24.00 -27.03 -16.98
N ILE A 16 24.12 -27.61 -15.79
CA ILE A 16 23.26 -27.29 -14.64
C ILE A 16 23.71 -26.00 -13.93
N LEU A 17 25.02 -25.69 -13.93
CA LEU A 17 25.58 -24.47 -13.31
C LEU A 17 25.41 -23.21 -14.16
N PHE A 18 25.05 -23.34 -15.44
CA PHE A 18 24.80 -22.23 -16.37
C PHE A 18 23.33 -22.04 -16.74
N LEU A 19 22.39 -22.67 -16.04
CA LEU A 19 21.03 -22.13 -16.05
C LEU A 19 21.10 -20.80 -15.31
N PRO A 20 20.97 -19.64 -15.99
CA PRO A 20 20.70 -18.43 -15.24
C PRO A 20 19.45 -18.74 -14.43
N LEU A 21 19.57 -18.67 -13.10
CA LEU A 21 18.40 -18.34 -12.30
C LEU A 21 18.01 -16.95 -12.78
N THR A 22 17.25 -16.89 -13.88
CA THR A 22 16.55 -15.70 -14.28
C THR A 22 15.57 -15.48 -13.15
N ALA A 23 15.94 -14.59 -12.23
CA ALA A 23 15.00 -13.92 -11.38
C ALA A 23 14.03 -13.20 -12.32
N GLU A 24 12.95 -13.89 -12.72
CA GLU A 24 11.90 -13.27 -13.49
C GLU A 24 11.35 -12.12 -12.63
N ALA A 25 11.39 -10.91 -13.19
CA ALA A 25 10.85 -9.75 -12.52
C ALA A 25 9.34 -9.96 -12.35
N MET A 26 8.84 -9.74 -11.13
CA MET A 26 7.42 -9.86 -10.83
C MET A 26 6.63 -8.88 -11.70
N ASN A 27 5.62 -9.38 -12.41
CA ASN A 27 4.71 -8.52 -13.13
C ASN A 27 3.51 -8.15 -12.28
N PHE A 28 3.06 -6.92 -12.43
CA PHE A 28 1.87 -6.37 -11.81
C PHE A 28 0.79 -6.20 -12.87
N ASP A 29 -0.39 -6.78 -12.62
CA ASP A 29 -1.52 -6.72 -13.55
C ASP A 29 -2.36 -5.47 -13.30
N LYS A 30 -3.03 -5.42 -12.14
CA LYS A 30 -3.95 -4.34 -11.79
C LYS A 30 -4.02 -4.04 -10.30
N ILE A 31 -4.46 -2.83 -10.00
CA ILE A 31 -4.80 -2.35 -8.66
C ILE A 31 -6.32 -2.17 -8.62
N THR A 32 -7.01 -2.99 -7.83
CA THR A 32 -8.48 -2.98 -7.75
C THR A 32 -8.93 -2.49 -6.39
N GLU A 33 -9.85 -1.51 -6.32
CA GLU A 33 -10.43 -1.07 -5.06
C GLU A 33 -11.24 -2.22 -4.44
N ILE A 34 -10.97 -2.56 -3.20
CA ILE A 34 -11.65 -3.64 -2.46
C ILE A 34 -12.35 -3.14 -1.21
N GLY A 35 -12.12 -1.90 -0.81
CA GLY A 35 -12.80 -1.35 0.34
C GLY A 35 -12.38 0.06 0.70
N TYR A 36 -13.00 0.53 1.78
CA TYR A 36 -12.85 1.87 2.28
C TYR A 36 -12.99 1.88 3.80
N VAL A 37 -12.20 2.72 4.45
CA VAL A 37 -12.30 3.05 5.87
C VAL A 37 -12.08 4.54 6.03
N GLY A 38 -13.07 5.26 6.57
CA GLY A 38 -12.91 6.69 6.80
C GLY A 38 -13.90 7.23 7.81
N SER A 39 -13.48 8.19 8.62
CA SER A 39 -14.37 9.02 9.41
C SER A 39 -14.53 10.38 8.72
N PRO A 40 -15.75 10.85 8.45
CA PRO A 40 -15.94 12.13 7.79
C PRO A 40 -15.38 13.27 8.65
N VAL A 41 -14.43 14.02 8.05
CA VAL A 41 -13.61 15.05 8.72
C VAL A 41 -14.45 16.15 9.39
N GLN A 42 -15.64 16.44 8.87
CA GLN A 42 -16.45 17.59 9.29
C GLN A 42 -17.42 17.32 10.44
N SER A 43 -17.41 16.14 11.07
CA SER A 43 -18.28 15.88 12.22
C SER A 43 -17.57 15.21 13.39
N PRO A 44 -17.62 15.80 14.60
CA PRO A 44 -17.06 15.21 15.82
C PRO A 44 -17.87 14.00 16.33
N TYR A 45 -19.02 13.69 15.74
CA TYR A 45 -19.93 12.64 16.23
C TYR A 45 -19.93 11.37 15.37
N HIS A 46 -19.31 11.41 14.19
CA HIS A 46 -19.45 10.35 13.19
C HIS A 46 -18.37 9.29 13.38
N GLY A 47 -18.79 8.05 13.66
CA GLY A 47 -17.89 6.90 13.69
C GLY A 47 -17.23 6.65 12.32
N PHE A 48 -16.49 5.56 12.23
CA PHE A 48 -15.93 5.10 10.96
C PHE A 48 -17.04 4.60 10.03
N ILE A 49 -16.96 5.02 8.77
CA ILE A 49 -17.63 4.40 7.64
C ILE A 49 -16.69 3.32 7.12
N ILE A 50 -17.23 2.12 6.94
CA ILE A 50 -16.49 0.95 6.46
C ILE A 50 -17.33 0.33 5.34
N SER A 51 -16.70 0.02 4.21
CA SER A 51 -17.38 -0.63 3.09
C SER A 51 -16.43 -1.53 2.30
N GLY A 52 -16.97 -2.58 1.69
CA GLY A 52 -16.22 -3.56 0.90
C GLY A 52 -15.55 -4.64 1.75
N GLU A 53 -15.71 -4.60 3.07
CA GLU A 53 -15.20 -5.59 3.98
C GLU A 53 -15.96 -6.92 3.88
N ASN A 54 -15.24 -8.04 4.01
CA ASN A 54 -15.81 -9.37 4.11
C ASN A 54 -16.33 -9.67 5.53
N PHE A 55 -15.84 -8.94 6.52
CA PHE A 55 -16.21 -9.07 7.92
C PHE A 55 -15.96 -7.76 8.68
N ASN A 56 -16.82 -7.48 9.65
CA ASN A 56 -16.65 -6.36 10.56
C ASN A 56 -17.12 -6.75 11.97
N SER A 57 -16.26 -6.64 12.98
CA SER A 57 -16.62 -6.94 14.37
C SER A 57 -17.27 -5.76 15.12
N GLY A 58 -17.31 -4.57 14.51
CA GLY A 58 -17.88 -3.40 15.15
C GLY A 58 -19.41 -3.45 15.20
N ASN A 59 -19.97 -2.89 16.27
CA ASN A 59 -21.41 -2.68 16.37
C ASN A 59 -21.82 -1.48 15.52
N ALA A 60 -22.49 -1.74 14.40
CA ALA A 60 -23.05 -0.70 13.56
C ALA A 60 -24.15 0.06 14.30
N TYR A 61 -24.17 1.39 14.16
CA TYR A 61 -25.32 2.20 14.51
C TYR A 61 -25.68 3.10 13.32
N LEU A 62 -26.98 3.38 13.20
CA LEU A 62 -27.46 4.35 12.24
C LEU A 62 -27.30 5.73 12.85
N GLU A 63 -26.70 6.62 12.09
CA GLU A 63 -26.56 8.01 12.52
C GLU A 63 -27.75 8.82 11.98
N PRO A 64 -28.61 9.39 12.85
CA PRO A 64 -29.90 9.95 12.43
C PRO A 64 -29.81 11.11 11.44
N ASN A 65 -28.64 11.75 11.31
CA ASN A 65 -28.44 12.96 10.50
C ASN A 65 -27.25 12.85 9.52
N ALA A 66 -26.57 11.71 9.46
CA ALA A 66 -25.48 11.51 8.50
C ALA A 66 -26.03 10.73 7.29
N THR A 67 -26.13 11.40 6.16
CA THR A 67 -26.48 10.76 4.88
C THR A 67 -25.30 10.80 3.93
N PHE A 68 -24.96 9.65 3.34
CA PHE A 68 -24.08 9.57 2.17
C PHE A 68 -24.93 9.08 1.03
N ASP A 69 -24.92 9.81 -0.09
CA ASP A 69 -25.78 9.51 -1.25
C ASP A 69 -27.26 9.31 -0.85
N HIS A 70 -27.78 10.23 -0.02
CA HIS A 70 -29.17 10.25 0.48
C HIS A 70 -29.61 9.00 1.28
N ARG A 71 -28.69 8.18 1.77
CA ARG A 71 -28.99 7.02 2.62
C ARG A 71 -28.43 7.19 4.03
N PRO A 72 -29.13 6.68 5.07
CA PRO A 72 -28.59 6.65 6.42
C PRO A 72 -27.24 5.94 6.45
N LEU A 73 -26.22 6.63 6.95
CA LEU A 73 -24.89 6.06 7.10
C LEU A 73 -24.87 5.08 8.28
N LYS A 74 -24.43 3.86 8.00
CA LYS A 74 -23.99 2.92 9.04
C LYS A 74 -22.57 3.31 9.44
N THR A 75 -22.38 3.65 10.71
CA THR A 75 -21.07 3.99 11.25
C THR A 75 -20.71 3.10 12.42
N TYR A 76 -19.41 3.04 12.72
CA TYR A 76 -18.83 2.14 13.71
C TYR A 76 -17.88 2.93 14.62
N LYS A 77 -18.01 2.81 15.95
CA LYS A 77 -17.06 3.48 16.86
C LYS A 77 -15.73 2.75 16.95
N LYS A 78 -15.77 1.43 17.05
CA LYS A 78 -14.57 0.60 17.19
C LYS A 78 -14.82 -0.80 16.68
N GLY A 79 -13.76 -1.48 16.27
CA GLY A 79 -13.83 -2.84 15.79
C GLY A 79 -12.62 -3.22 14.94
N VAL A 80 -12.79 -4.34 14.24
CA VAL A 80 -11.82 -4.85 13.28
C VAL A 80 -12.59 -5.21 12.02
N ALA A 81 -12.21 -4.60 10.91
CA ALA A 81 -12.71 -4.94 9.57
C ALA A 81 -11.69 -5.82 8.85
N ARG A 82 -12.16 -6.76 8.03
CA ARG A 82 -11.34 -7.65 7.22
C ARG A 82 -11.63 -7.41 5.74
N PHE A 83 -10.60 -7.12 4.97
CA PHE A 83 -10.66 -6.92 3.53
C PHE A 83 -9.94 -8.07 2.81
N GLY A 84 -10.64 -8.75 1.91
CA GLY A 84 -10.13 -9.91 1.22
C GLY A 84 -10.40 -11.24 1.94
N GLU A 85 -9.84 -12.31 1.38
CA GLU A 85 -10.20 -13.68 1.70
C GLU A 85 -9.06 -14.49 2.33
N GLY A 86 -9.46 -15.47 3.15
CA GLY A 86 -8.56 -16.44 3.76
C GLY A 86 -7.49 -15.81 4.67
N ASN A 87 -6.37 -16.50 4.78
CA ASN A 87 -5.25 -16.10 5.64
C ASN A 87 -4.53 -14.84 5.14
N ASP A 88 -4.77 -14.44 3.90
CA ASP A 88 -4.09 -13.34 3.21
C ASP A 88 -4.88 -12.03 3.24
N ALA A 89 -6.02 -12.03 3.93
CA ALA A 89 -6.84 -10.86 4.12
C ALA A 89 -6.12 -9.79 4.95
N LEU A 90 -6.33 -8.53 4.57
CA LEU A 90 -5.87 -7.37 5.31
C LEU A 90 -6.87 -7.04 6.42
N PHE A 91 -6.38 -6.88 7.65
CA PHE A 91 -7.18 -6.48 8.79
C PHE A 91 -6.95 -5.00 9.09
N CYS A 92 -8.05 -4.30 9.39
CA CYS A 92 -8.06 -2.91 9.82
C CYS A 92 -8.68 -2.82 11.21
N LYS A 93 -7.87 -2.51 12.23
CA LYS A 93 -8.35 -2.14 13.56
C LYS A 93 -8.65 -0.65 13.58
N TYR A 94 -9.81 -0.29 14.10
CA TYR A 94 -10.23 1.11 14.20
C TYR A 94 -10.83 1.35 15.58
N ASP A 95 -10.55 2.51 16.17
CA ASP A 95 -11.15 2.96 17.41
C ASP A 95 -11.25 4.49 17.41
N PHE A 96 -12.48 4.98 17.35
CA PHE A 96 -12.82 6.38 17.25
C PHE A 96 -12.49 7.14 18.54
N ASN A 97 -12.46 6.45 19.68
CA ASN A 97 -12.26 7.08 20.98
C ASN A 97 -10.83 6.92 21.51
N ALA A 98 -9.97 6.17 20.81
CA ALA A 98 -8.62 5.87 21.31
C ALA A 98 -7.70 7.10 21.30
N ASP A 99 -7.78 7.94 20.26
CA ASP A 99 -6.92 9.11 20.07
C ASP A 99 -7.67 10.27 19.43
N PHE A 100 -7.23 11.51 19.67
CA PHE A 100 -7.76 12.73 19.03
C PHE A 100 -7.77 12.65 17.49
N ASN A 101 -6.86 11.86 16.91
CA ASN A 101 -6.71 11.71 15.46
C ASN A 101 -7.45 10.50 14.86
N ARG A 102 -8.28 9.80 15.65
CA ARG A 102 -9.13 8.69 15.17
C ARG A 102 -8.33 7.65 14.37
N SER A 103 -7.31 7.04 14.96
CA SER A 103 -6.37 6.21 14.20
C SER A 103 -6.99 4.92 13.66
N VAL A 104 -6.47 4.47 12.51
CA VAL A 104 -6.73 3.13 11.97
C VAL A 104 -5.40 2.39 11.78
N SER A 105 -5.37 1.11 12.12
CA SER A 105 -4.18 0.28 12.03
C SER A 105 -4.41 -0.88 11.07
N PHE A 106 -3.45 -1.12 10.17
CA PHE A 106 -3.54 -2.14 9.13
C PHE A 106 -2.47 -3.22 9.28
N GLY A 107 -2.80 -4.46 8.91
CA GLY A 107 -1.87 -5.58 8.86
C GLY A 107 -2.56 -6.93 8.84
N GLY A 108 -1.93 -7.93 9.44
CA GLY A 108 -2.52 -9.25 9.62
C GLY A 108 -3.45 -9.33 10.81
N GLU A 109 -4.16 -10.46 10.93
CA GLU A 109 -4.94 -10.78 12.11
C GLU A 109 -4.03 -10.74 13.35
N ASN A 110 -4.33 -9.82 14.28
CA ASN A 110 -3.54 -9.57 15.50
C ASN A 110 -2.09 -9.07 15.28
N ASN A 111 -1.66 -8.75 14.06
CA ASN A 111 -0.33 -8.20 13.77
C ASN A 111 -0.42 -6.99 12.84
N TYR A 112 -0.68 -5.83 13.44
CA TYR A 112 -0.79 -4.56 12.74
C TYR A 112 0.60 -3.92 12.57
N ILE A 113 0.91 -3.48 11.35
CA ILE A 113 2.25 -3.05 10.93
C ILE A 113 2.33 -1.57 10.57
N THR A 114 1.17 -0.92 10.41
CA THR A 114 1.10 0.52 10.15
C THR A 114 -0.14 1.09 10.79
N THR A 115 -0.02 2.35 11.23
CA THR A 115 -1.13 3.13 11.77
C THR A 115 -1.18 4.45 11.01
N LEU A 116 -2.38 4.79 10.56
CA LEU A 116 -2.70 6.00 9.82
C LEU A 116 -3.74 6.80 10.60
N ASP A 117 -3.92 8.06 10.24
CA ASP A 117 -5.14 8.76 10.64
C ASP A 117 -6.37 8.08 10.02
N GLY A 118 -7.51 8.29 10.66
CA GLY A 118 -8.77 7.66 10.27
C GLY A 118 -9.50 8.30 9.11
N ASN A 119 -8.86 9.22 8.38
CA ASN A 119 -9.54 9.99 7.35
C ASN A 119 -9.48 9.25 6.00
N ASP A 120 -10.65 8.96 5.44
CA ASP A 120 -10.91 8.61 4.04
C ASP A 120 -9.82 7.75 3.33
N LYS A 121 -9.59 6.54 3.85
CA LYS A 121 -8.66 5.56 3.27
C LYS A 121 -9.39 4.64 2.30
N LYS A 122 -8.95 4.66 1.05
CA LYS A 122 -9.27 3.63 0.06
C LYS A 122 -8.28 2.48 0.16
N ILE A 123 -8.78 1.27 0.04
CA ILE A 123 -8.02 0.04 0.14
C ILE A 123 -8.12 -0.66 -1.20
N TYR A 124 -6.97 -0.95 -1.79
CA TYR A 124 -6.87 -1.65 -3.06
C TYR A 124 -6.08 -2.94 -2.89
N ARG A 125 -6.46 -3.96 -3.66
CA ARG A 125 -5.65 -5.17 -3.85
C ARG A 125 -4.75 -4.98 -5.07
N LEU A 126 -3.45 -5.20 -4.88
CA LEU A 126 -2.46 -5.24 -5.95
C LEU A 126 -2.32 -6.69 -6.44
N GLN A 127 -2.61 -6.92 -7.72
CA GLN A 127 -2.47 -8.24 -8.34
C GLN A 127 -1.09 -8.38 -9.00
N ASN A 128 -0.43 -9.50 -8.73
CA ASN A 128 0.87 -9.85 -9.28
C ASN A 128 0.92 -11.34 -9.64
N ASP A 129 1.80 -11.70 -10.56
CA ASP A 129 1.98 -13.07 -11.07
C ASP A 129 2.53 -14.05 -10.01
N ALA A 130 3.24 -13.55 -9.01
CA ALA A 130 3.70 -14.33 -7.86
C ALA A 130 2.60 -14.64 -6.83
N ASN A 131 1.37 -14.14 -7.03
CA ASN A 131 0.24 -14.25 -6.09
C ASN A 131 0.56 -13.81 -4.66
N LEU A 132 1.53 -12.90 -4.47
CA LEU A 132 1.84 -12.36 -3.16
C LEU A 132 0.72 -11.42 -2.68
N PRO A 133 0.24 -11.56 -1.43
CA PRO A 133 -0.75 -10.64 -0.88
C PRO A 133 -0.15 -9.25 -0.72
N MET A 134 -0.62 -8.31 -1.53
CA MET A 134 -0.22 -6.91 -1.46
C MET A 134 -1.44 -5.99 -1.58
N TYR A 135 -1.43 -4.93 -0.78
CA TYR A 135 -2.51 -3.97 -0.66
C TYR A 135 -1.95 -2.56 -0.71
N VAL A 136 -2.64 -1.70 -1.45
CA VAL A 136 -2.39 -0.26 -1.44
C VAL A 136 -3.42 0.38 -0.52
N ILE A 137 -2.96 1.14 0.46
CA ILE A 137 -3.81 2.00 1.29
C ILE A 137 -3.52 3.43 0.85
N TYR A 138 -4.56 4.15 0.42
CA TYR A 138 -4.41 5.46 -0.22
C TYR A 138 -5.45 6.45 0.31
N HIS A 139 -5.05 7.71 0.45
CA HIS A 139 -5.93 8.81 0.82
C HIS A 139 -5.90 9.86 -0.29
N ASN A 140 -7.06 10.20 -0.85
CA ASN A 140 -7.20 11.10 -2.00
C ASN A 140 -6.75 12.56 -1.74
N TYR A 141 -6.50 12.98 -0.50
CA TYR A 141 -6.36 14.40 -0.16
C TYR A 141 -5.19 14.76 0.76
N CYS A 142 -4.24 13.83 1.00
CA CYS A 142 -3.08 14.16 1.83
C CYS A 142 -1.76 13.69 1.24
N VAL A 143 -0.72 14.41 1.66
CA VAL A 143 0.66 14.32 1.21
C VAL A 143 1.37 13.02 1.64
N THR A 144 0.77 12.21 2.51
CA THR A 144 1.52 11.21 3.32
C THR A 144 0.92 9.82 3.47
N ASP A 145 -0.26 9.55 2.91
CA ASP A 145 -1.01 8.33 3.25
C ASP A 145 -1.13 7.34 2.09
N LEU A 146 -0.13 7.30 1.22
CA LEU A 146 0.08 6.13 0.36
C LEU A 146 0.98 5.14 1.08
N LYS A 147 0.45 3.95 1.36
CA LYS A 147 1.22 2.79 1.82
C LYS A 147 1.02 1.63 0.85
N ILE A 148 2.07 0.84 0.62
CA ILE A 148 1.93 -0.51 0.06
C ILE A 148 2.34 -1.49 1.14
N VAL A 149 1.42 -2.32 1.57
CA VAL A 149 1.61 -3.32 2.63
C VAL A 149 1.34 -4.71 2.07
N GLY A 150 1.93 -5.74 2.65
CA GLY A 150 1.70 -7.09 2.17
C GLY A 150 2.41 -8.13 2.99
N LYS A 151 2.44 -9.37 2.48
CA LYS A 151 3.18 -10.46 3.08
C LYS A 151 4.44 -10.80 2.29
N THR A 152 5.53 -11.01 3.03
CA THR A 152 6.73 -11.69 2.54
C THR A 152 6.44 -13.16 2.26
N LYS A 153 7.34 -13.86 1.55
CA LYS A 153 7.13 -15.28 1.22
C LYS A 153 7.05 -16.19 2.45
N ASP A 154 7.66 -15.78 3.57
CA ASP A 154 7.56 -16.47 4.87
C ASP A 154 6.26 -16.13 5.64
N GLY A 155 5.37 -15.34 5.06
CA GLY A 155 4.03 -15.04 5.58
C GLY A 155 3.97 -13.88 6.57
N LYS A 156 5.08 -13.16 6.81
CA LYS A 156 5.10 -12.00 7.70
C LYS A 156 4.54 -10.77 7.00
N TRP A 157 3.72 -10.01 7.72
CA TRP A 157 3.24 -8.72 7.24
C TRP A 157 4.33 -7.67 7.33
N VAL A 158 4.50 -6.90 6.25
CA VAL A 158 5.47 -5.80 6.16
C VAL A 158 4.88 -4.59 5.41
N ASN A 159 5.44 -3.41 5.71
CA ASN A 159 5.13 -2.17 5.01
C ASN A 159 6.21 -1.91 3.94
N TYR A 160 5.94 -2.37 2.72
CA TYR A 160 6.86 -2.27 1.59
C TYR A 160 7.15 -0.84 1.16
N ILE A 161 6.11 -0.01 1.10
CA ILE A 161 6.22 1.38 0.67
C ILE A 161 5.52 2.28 1.66
N ASP A 162 6.24 3.32 2.05
CA ASP A 162 5.73 4.39 2.88
C ASP A 162 6.03 5.72 2.17
N SER A 163 4.99 6.37 1.63
CA SER A 163 5.15 7.65 0.93
C SER A 163 5.77 8.73 1.81
N LYS A 164 5.59 8.69 3.14
CA LYS A 164 6.31 9.59 4.05
C LYS A 164 7.81 9.34 4.02
N LYS A 165 8.24 8.07 4.07
CA LYS A 165 9.68 7.71 3.98
C LYS A 165 10.27 8.04 2.61
N ILE A 166 9.50 7.86 1.53
CA ILE A 166 9.92 8.29 0.18
C ILE A 166 10.09 9.80 0.17
N SER A 167 9.10 10.55 0.66
CA SER A 167 9.17 12.00 0.72
C SER A 167 10.40 12.48 1.50
N ASP A 168 10.66 11.83 2.64
CA ASP A 168 11.79 12.15 3.49
C ASP A 168 13.13 11.89 2.77
N ALA A 169 13.26 10.76 2.09
CA ALA A 169 14.50 10.35 1.42
C ALA A 169 14.83 11.19 0.17
N TYR A 170 13.82 11.51 -0.65
CA TYR A 170 14.04 12.15 -1.95
C TYR A 170 13.88 13.68 -1.92
N PHE A 171 13.16 14.21 -0.93
CA PHE A 171 12.91 15.65 -0.81
C PHE A 171 13.37 16.24 0.53
N GLY A 172 14.07 15.48 1.37
CA GLY A 172 14.75 16.01 2.56
C GLY A 172 13.86 16.24 3.78
N GLY A 173 12.75 15.51 3.90
CA GLY A 173 11.99 15.30 5.13
C GLY A 173 11.63 16.55 5.92
N ASN A 174 10.60 17.25 5.44
CA ASN A 174 9.72 18.20 6.16
C ASN A 174 8.88 19.04 5.16
N ASP A 175 9.16 18.97 3.86
CA ASP A 175 8.46 19.78 2.86
C ASP A 175 6.99 19.38 2.64
N ALA A 176 6.53 18.26 3.20
CA ALA A 176 5.12 17.90 3.23
C ALA A 176 4.26 18.84 4.10
N TYR A 177 4.89 19.50 5.09
CA TYR A 177 4.21 20.30 6.11
C TYR A 177 4.92 21.62 6.46
N LYS A 178 6.02 21.98 5.79
CA LYS A 178 6.52 23.34 5.90
C LYS A 178 5.47 24.29 5.33
N THR A 179 5.35 25.46 5.92
CA THR A 179 4.55 26.60 5.42
C THR A 179 4.86 27.00 3.97
N ASP A 180 5.82 26.34 3.32
CA ASP A 180 6.48 26.74 2.09
C ASP A 180 6.30 25.73 0.94
N GLY A 181 5.63 24.57 1.13
CA GLY A 181 5.28 23.65 0.04
C GLY A 181 4.57 22.35 0.45
N GLY A 182 4.34 21.45 -0.51
CA GLY A 182 3.79 20.11 -0.27
C GLY A 182 4.01 19.15 -1.45
N ILE A 183 3.70 17.87 -1.26
CA ILE A 183 3.80 16.82 -2.28
C ILE A 183 2.44 16.11 -2.37
N MET A 184 1.94 15.84 -3.56
CA MET A 184 0.71 15.07 -3.75
C MET A 184 1.05 13.85 -4.58
N TYR A 185 0.77 12.67 -4.04
CA TYR A 185 0.92 11.41 -4.74
C TYR A 185 -0.42 11.05 -5.39
N ASN A 186 -0.39 10.69 -6.66
CA ASN A 186 -1.55 10.13 -7.34
C ASN A 186 -1.71 8.64 -7.00
N PRO A 187 -2.91 8.06 -7.24
CA PRO A 187 -3.10 6.63 -7.11
C PRO A 187 -2.07 5.85 -7.95
N PRO A 188 -1.45 4.79 -7.40
CA PRO A 188 -0.48 3.99 -8.13
C PRO A 188 -1.14 3.27 -9.32
N VAL A 189 -0.37 3.07 -10.38
CA VAL A 189 -0.78 2.28 -11.55
C VAL A 189 0.26 1.20 -11.88
N CYS A 190 -0.20 0.05 -12.35
CA CYS A 190 0.70 -1.02 -12.82
C CYS A 190 1.14 -0.74 -14.27
N LYS A 191 2.43 -0.93 -14.56
CA LYS A 191 3.01 -0.94 -15.91
C LYS A 191 4.01 -2.08 -16.04
N GLY A 192 3.52 -3.29 -16.36
CA GLY A 192 4.35 -4.48 -16.52
C GLY A 192 5.05 -4.86 -15.22
N ASP A 193 6.38 -4.80 -15.19
CA ASP A 193 7.22 -5.16 -14.04
C ASP A 193 7.34 -4.07 -12.97
N ALA A 194 6.59 -2.98 -13.11
CA ALA A 194 6.69 -1.82 -12.23
C ALA A 194 5.33 -1.27 -11.78
N ILE A 195 5.33 -0.69 -10.58
CA ILE A 195 4.27 0.19 -10.10
C ILE A 195 4.76 1.63 -10.27
N ILE A 196 3.94 2.46 -10.90
CA ILE A 196 4.24 3.88 -11.11
C ILE A 196 3.40 4.71 -10.16
N ILE A 197 4.06 5.60 -9.42
CA ILE A 197 3.43 6.60 -8.56
C ILE A 197 3.86 7.97 -9.07
N THR A 198 2.96 8.67 -9.76
CA THR A 198 3.23 10.06 -10.15
C THR A 198 3.02 10.97 -8.95
N TYR A 199 3.79 12.05 -8.91
CA TYR A 199 3.69 13.07 -7.87
C TYR A 199 3.75 14.48 -8.45
N TYR A 200 3.15 15.39 -7.70
CA TYR A 200 3.19 16.82 -7.93
C TYR A 200 3.72 17.50 -6.67
N ARG A 201 4.81 18.26 -6.80
CA ARG A 201 5.41 19.03 -5.72
C ARG A 201 5.20 20.52 -6.00
N TRP A 202 4.67 21.23 -5.03
CA TRP A 202 4.51 22.69 -5.12
C TRP A 202 5.22 23.40 -3.98
N THR A 203 5.56 24.66 -4.21
CA THR A 203 6.05 25.57 -3.18
C THR A 203 5.18 26.82 -3.13
N TRP A 204 4.98 27.38 -1.94
CA TRP A 204 4.18 28.60 -1.74
C TRP A 204 4.95 29.88 -2.13
N LYS A 205 6.22 29.76 -2.53
CA LYS A 205 7.13 30.88 -2.88
C LYS A 205 7.10 31.30 -4.35
N GLY A 206 6.08 30.86 -5.10
CA GLY A 206 5.93 31.23 -6.52
C GLY A 206 6.91 30.54 -7.45
N GLU A 207 7.55 29.44 -7.02
CA GLU A 207 8.31 28.59 -7.91
C GLU A 207 7.36 27.73 -8.75
N THR A 208 7.81 27.35 -9.95
CA THR A 208 7.02 26.47 -10.81
C THR A 208 6.93 25.10 -10.14
N PRO A 209 5.71 24.53 -10.00
CA PRO A 209 5.55 23.19 -9.48
C PRO A 209 6.38 22.17 -10.26
N THR A 210 6.92 21.20 -9.55
CA THR A 210 7.71 20.12 -10.13
C THR A 210 6.87 18.85 -10.18
N GLU A 211 6.81 18.22 -11.35
CA GLU A 211 6.16 16.93 -11.54
C GLU A 211 7.20 15.84 -11.71
N GLY A 212 6.80 14.60 -11.40
CA GLY A 212 7.65 13.45 -11.63
C GLY A 212 6.95 12.16 -11.30
N GLU A 213 7.73 11.08 -11.32
CA GLU A 213 7.24 9.76 -10.95
C GLU A 213 8.28 8.97 -10.17
N PHE A 214 7.77 8.11 -9.28
CA PHE A 214 8.52 7.01 -8.70
C PHE A 214 8.13 5.72 -9.40
N LYS A 215 9.13 5.03 -9.92
CA LYS A 215 9.01 3.69 -10.52
C LYS A 215 9.48 2.66 -9.49
N LEU A 216 8.56 1.82 -9.05
CA LEU A 216 8.81 0.76 -8.08
C LEU A 216 8.94 -0.57 -8.80
N LYS A 217 10.13 -1.20 -8.72
CA LYS A 217 10.38 -2.53 -9.29
C LYS A 217 10.64 -3.54 -8.20
N TRP A 218 10.04 -4.73 -8.31
CA TRP A 218 10.26 -5.78 -7.34
C TRP A 218 11.63 -6.43 -7.50
N ASP A 219 12.40 -6.46 -6.42
CA ASP A 219 13.61 -7.25 -6.29
C ASP A 219 13.25 -8.60 -5.64
N SER A 220 13.31 -9.67 -6.41
CA SER A 220 12.94 -11.02 -5.95
C SER A 220 13.92 -11.60 -4.93
N VAL A 221 15.17 -11.11 -4.88
CA VAL A 221 16.21 -11.56 -3.97
C VAL A 221 16.07 -10.84 -2.63
N ALA A 222 15.89 -9.52 -2.66
CA ALA A 222 15.67 -8.73 -1.45
C ALA A 222 14.24 -8.88 -0.88
N GLU A 223 13.30 -9.34 -1.70
CA GLU A 223 11.86 -9.31 -1.42
C GLU A 223 11.37 -7.91 -1.06
N TRP A 224 11.82 -6.91 -1.84
CA TRP A 224 11.53 -5.50 -1.62
C TRP A 224 11.41 -4.73 -2.93
N PHE A 225 10.90 -3.50 -2.88
CA PHE A 225 10.88 -2.62 -4.05
C PHE A 225 12.17 -1.79 -4.15
N GLY A 226 12.85 -1.89 -5.28
CA GLY A 226 13.74 -0.83 -5.75
C GLY A 226 12.92 0.39 -6.19
N ILE A 227 13.44 1.58 -5.93
CA ILE A 227 12.76 2.86 -6.21
C ILE A 227 13.65 3.69 -7.12
N GLU A 228 13.13 4.09 -8.27
CA GLU A 228 13.77 5.01 -9.21
C GLU A 228 12.90 6.26 -9.34
N GLN A 229 13.51 7.45 -9.27
CA GLN A 229 12.81 8.73 -9.43
C GLN A 229 13.13 9.35 -10.79
N THR A 230 12.09 9.83 -11.48
CA THR A 230 12.23 10.74 -12.62
C THR A 230 11.56 12.06 -12.29
N VAL A 231 12.16 13.17 -12.72
CA VAL A 231 11.65 14.54 -12.59
C VAL A 231 11.45 15.11 -13.98
N TYR A 232 10.32 15.78 -14.21
CA TYR A 232 9.97 16.40 -15.49
C TYR A 232 10.17 17.92 -15.49
#